data_AF-A0A356KME4-F1
#
_entry.id   AF-A0A356KME4-F1
#
_cell.length_a   1.000
_cell.length_b   1.000
_cell.length_c   1.000
_cell.angle_alpha   90.00
_cell.angle_beta   90.00
_cell.angle_gamma   90.00
#
_symmetry.space_group_name_H-M   'P 1'
#
loop_
_entity.id
_entity.type
_entity.pdbx_description
1 polymer ?
#
loop_
_entity_poly.entity_id
_entity_poly.type
_entity_poly.pdbx_seq_one_letter_code
_entity_poly.pdbx_strand_id
1 'polypeptide(L)'
;EPLELAPGLALVGHGGWGDARVGDWEGTPVVLNDYLLIEELALAKNDKAALGQLLRDYGSDAAETLGPSLRAAAAAYGRVLVLTHVPPFREACWHEGQTSNDEWAPGFVCGALGELLHEVALEHPGCELTVLCGHTHSPGSARLAPNLVAHTLGADYARPDFAVIDTDALAEFAPPPKP
;
A
#
# COMPACT_ATOMS: atom_id res chain seq x y z
N GLU A 1 12.56 -2.99 12.97
CA GLU A 1 13.19 -4.29 12.63
C GLU A 1 12.11 -5.26 12.18
N PRO A 2 12.41 -6.24 11.31
CA PRO A 2 11.45 -7.26 10.91
C PRO A 2 11.02 -8.14 12.09
N LEU A 3 9.74 -8.50 12.16
CA LEU A 3 9.21 -9.45 13.13
C LEU A 3 9.08 -10.83 12.48
N GLU A 4 9.74 -11.86 13.00
CA GLU A 4 9.49 -13.23 12.56
C GLU A 4 8.13 -13.72 13.06
N LEU A 5 7.25 -14.17 12.16
CA LEU A 5 5.93 -14.72 12.50
C LEU A 5 5.94 -16.24 12.58
N ALA A 6 6.74 -16.86 11.72
CA ALA A 6 6.92 -18.30 11.61
C ALA A 6 8.29 -18.58 10.94
N PRO A 7 8.82 -19.81 11.02
CA PRO A 7 10.09 -20.14 10.36
C PRO A 7 10.10 -19.73 8.88
N GLY A 8 11.02 -18.82 8.54
CA GLY A 8 11.18 -18.34 7.16
C GLY A 8 10.13 -17.33 6.68
N LEU A 9 9.30 -16.77 7.58
CA LEU A 9 8.31 -15.72 7.31
C LEU A 9 8.48 -14.52 8.25
N ALA A 10 8.78 -13.35 7.67
CA ALA A 10 8.86 -12.09 8.40
C ALA A 10 7.69 -11.16 8.10
N LEU A 11 7.40 -10.26 9.05
CA LEU A 11 6.44 -9.17 8.96
C LEU A 11 7.17 -7.83 9.02
N VAL A 12 6.84 -6.96 8.08
CA VAL A 12 7.21 -5.54 8.07
C VAL A 12 6.00 -4.71 7.63
N GLY A 13 6.05 -3.39 7.80
CA GLY A 13 4.96 -2.56 7.31
C GLY A 13 5.12 -1.07 7.61
N HIS A 14 4.35 -0.29 6.89
CA HIS A 14 4.22 1.16 7.06
C HIS A 14 2.86 1.60 6.53
N GLY A 15 2.19 2.56 7.20
CA GLY A 15 0.85 3.00 6.82
C GLY A 15 0.77 3.48 5.37
N GLY A 16 1.74 4.29 4.94
CA GLY A 16 1.76 4.90 3.61
C GLY A 16 0.73 6.02 3.47
N TRP A 17 0.79 6.72 2.35
CA TRP A 17 -0.04 7.89 2.05
C TRP A 17 -0.41 7.92 0.58
N GLY A 18 -1.58 8.48 0.24
CA GLY A 18 -1.86 8.92 -1.12
C GLY A 18 -0.90 10.03 -1.49
N ASP A 19 0.14 9.72 -2.26
CA ASP A 19 1.36 10.53 -2.34
C ASP A 19 1.49 11.35 -3.63
N ALA A 20 0.40 11.45 -4.40
CA ALA A 20 0.34 12.20 -5.66
C ALA A 20 1.32 11.74 -6.75
N ARG A 21 2.00 10.59 -6.62
CA ARG A 21 2.94 10.07 -7.64
C ARG A 21 2.24 9.30 -8.76
N VAL A 22 1.14 8.62 -8.44
CA VAL A 22 0.45 7.73 -9.39
C VAL A 22 -0.86 8.38 -9.85
N GLY A 23 -0.98 8.64 -11.14
CA GLY A 23 -2.15 9.30 -11.75
C GLY A 23 -1.90 10.76 -12.09
N ASP A 24 -2.98 11.48 -12.35
CA ASP A 24 -2.95 12.87 -12.77
C ASP A 24 -3.23 13.79 -11.58
N TRP A 25 -2.19 14.05 -10.78
CA TRP A 25 -2.30 15.01 -9.67
C TRP A 25 -2.70 16.40 -10.15
N GLU A 26 -2.14 16.90 -11.25
CA GLU A 26 -2.43 18.26 -11.72
C GLU A 26 -3.89 18.40 -12.18
N GLY A 27 -4.42 17.39 -12.87
CA GLY A 27 -5.78 17.36 -13.40
C GLY A 27 -6.85 16.84 -12.44
N THR A 28 -6.50 16.18 -11.32
CA THR A 28 -7.53 15.56 -10.48
C THR A 28 -8.52 16.58 -9.89
N PRO A 29 -9.84 16.31 -10.02
CA PRO A 29 -10.88 17.06 -9.33
C PRO A 29 -11.14 16.57 -7.89
N VAL A 30 -10.50 15.47 -7.47
CA VAL A 30 -10.76 14.80 -6.21
C VAL A 30 -10.17 15.59 -5.04
N VAL A 31 -10.99 15.88 -4.03
CA VAL A 31 -10.57 16.50 -2.78
C VAL A 31 -10.94 15.58 -1.62
N LEU A 32 -9.93 15.12 -0.89
CA LEU A 32 -10.12 14.21 0.25
C LEU A 32 -10.35 14.99 1.54
N ASN A 33 -11.05 14.36 2.48
CA ASN A 33 -11.20 14.89 3.84
C ASN A 33 -9.85 15.12 4.51
N ASP A 34 -8.87 14.26 4.25
CA ASP A 34 -7.50 14.38 4.74
C ASP A 34 -6.91 15.76 4.43
N TYR A 35 -7.14 16.27 3.22
CA TYR A 35 -6.63 17.59 2.78
C TYR A 35 -7.34 18.76 3.48
N LEU A 36 -8.46 18.51 4.13
CA LEU A 36 -9.28 19.52 4.80
C LEU A 36 -9.15 19.46 6.33
N LEU A 37 -8.87 18.27 6.87
CA LEU A 37 -8.95 17.97 8.30
C LEU A 37 -7.60 17.71 8.96
N ILE A 38 -6.59 17.25 8.22
CA ILE A 38 -5.22 17.12 8.74
C ILE A 38 -4.57 18.50 8.67
N GLU A 39 -4.10 19.01 9.81
CA GLU A 39 -3.67 20.40 9.96
C GLU A 39 -2.62 20.81 8.92
N GLU A 40 -1.57 20.00 8.75
CA GLU A 40 -0.48 20.24 7.83
C GLU A 40 -0.94 20.29 6.37
N LEU A 41 -1.82 19.36 5.97
CA LEU A 41 -2.38 19.32 4.62
C LEU A 41 -3.38 20.47 4.39
N ALA A 42 -4.18 20.80 5.41
CA ALA A 42 -5.18 21.86 5.36
C ALA A 42 -4.57 23.25 5.23
N LEU A 43 -3.35 23.46 5.74
CA LEU A 43 -2.58 24.68 5.52
C LEU A 43 -2.13 24.82 4.06
N ALA A 44 -1.86 23.71 3.38
CA ALA A 44 -1.42 23.68 1.97
C ALA A 44 -2.58 23.59 0.96
N LYS A 45 -3.82 23.32 1.37
CA LYS A 45 -4.95 22.97 0.46
C LYS A 45 -5.27 23.97 -0.65
N ASN A 46 -4.95 25.25 -0.47
CA ASN A 46 -5.21 26.30 -1.48
C ASN A 46 -4.04 26.47 -2.47
N ASP A 47 -2.93 25.77 -2.26
CA ASP A 47 -1.78 25.70 -3.15
C ASP A 47 -1.55 24.25 -3.55
N LYS A 48 -2.08 23.87 -4.73
CA LYS A 48 -2.04 22.48 -5.22
C LYS A 48 -0.62 21.96 -5.42
N ALA A 49 0.32 22.83 -5.77
CA ALA A 49 1.73 22.45 -5.94
C ALA A 49 2.36 22.16 -4.58
N ALA A 50 2.12 23.02 -3.57
CA ALA A 50 2.61 22.81 -2.21
C ALA A 50 1.99 21.57 -1.56
N LEU A 51 0.67 21.36 -1.70
CA LEU A 51 -0.01 20.16 -1.21
C LEU A 51 0.55 18.90 -1.87
N GLY A 52 0.70 18.90 -3.19
CA GLY A 52 1.28 17.77 -3.92
C GLY A 52 2.70 17.46 -3.48
N GLN A 53 3.51 18.48 -3.19
CA GLN A 53 4.86 18.27 -2.68
C GLN A 53 4.84 17.64 -1.28
N LEU A 54 4.00 18.15 -0.38
CA LEU A 54 3.86 17.60 0.97
C LEU A 54 3.42 16.13 0.95
N LEU A 55 2.49 15.76 0.08
CA LEU A 55 2.06 14.36 -0.10
C LEU A 55 3.20 13.48 -0.62
N ARG A 56 3.99 13.97 -1.58
CA ARG A 56 5.17 13.25 -2.10
C ARG A 56 6.24 13.07 -1.02
N ASP A 57 6.44 14.07 -0.16
CA ASP A 57 7.38 14.00 0.95
C ASP A 57 6.93 12.92 1.95
N TYR A 58 5.65 12.89 2.32
CA TYR A 58 5.10 11.82 3.16
C TYR A 58 5.21 10.42 2.55
N GLY A 59 5.02 10.29 1.23
CA GLY A 59 5.28 9.03 0.53
C GLY A 59 6.75 8.61 0.57
N SER A 60 7.65 9.57 0.36
CA SER A 60 9.11 9.33 0.41
C SER A 60 9.55 8.89 1.81
N ASP A 61 9.12 9.61 2.84
CA ASP A 61 9.40 9.28 4.25
C ASP A 61 8.92 7.88 4.61
N ALA A 62 7.74 7.48 4.10
CA ALA A 62 7.21 6.13 4.29
C ALA A 62 8.14 5.05 3.69
N ALA A 63 8.60 5.26 2.46
CA ALA A 63 9.50 4.34 1.78
C ALA A 63 10.89 4.31 2.43
N GLU A 64 11.45 5.47 2.78
CA GLU A 64 12.73 5.57 3.47
C GLU A 64 12.71 4.89 4.83
N THR A 65 11.61 5.01 5.58
CA THR A 65 11.43 4.37 6.88
C THR A 65 11.28 2.84 6.74
N LEU A 66 10.50 2.36 5.77
CA LEU A 66 10.26 0.93 5.58
C LEU A 66 11.48 0.21 4.99
N GLY A 67 12.18 0.87 4.05
CA GLY A 67 13.20 0.28 3.18
C GLY A 67 14.27 -0.55 3.89
N PRO A 68 14.95 -0.04 4.93
CA PRO A 68 15.96 -0.81 5.65
C PRO A 68 15.41 -2.12 6.24
N SER A 69 14.21 -2.09 6.82
CA SER A 69 13.60 -3.28 7.40
C SER A 69 13.12 -4.26 6.35
N LEU A 70 12.53 -3.77 5.25
CA LEU A 70 12.06 -4.61 4.15
C LEU A 70 13.23 -5.33 3.44
N ARG A 71 14.32 -4.62 3.15
CA ARG A 71 15.53 -5.23 2.55
C ARG A 71 16.18 -6.24 3.49
N ALA A 72 16.28 -5.92 4.79
CA ALA A 72 16.78 -6.87 5.78
C ALA A 72 15.92 -8.14 5.88
N ALA A 73 14.59 -7.99 5.83
CA ALA A 73 13.66 -9.12 5.81
C ALA A 73 13.83 -9.96 4.53
N ALA A 74 13.87 -9.33 3.36
CA ALA A 74 14.00 -10.03 2.08
C ALA A 74 15.34 -10.75 1.92
N ALA A 75 16.40 -10.27 2.59
CA ALA A 75 17.70 -10.93 2.63
C ALA A 75 17.75 -12.15 3.56
N ALA A 76 16.97 -12.14 4.65
CA ALA A 76 17.03 -13.16 5.71
C ALA A 76 15.94 -14.23 5.60
N TYR A 77 14.81 -13.94 4.96
CA TYR A 77 13.64 -14.81 4.91
C TYR A 77 13.24 -15.12 3.46
N GLY A 78 12.74 -16.34 3.23
CA GLY A 78 12.20 -16.72 1.93
C GLY A 78 10.83 -16.10 1.62
N ARG A 79 10.12 -15.61 2.65
CA ARG A 79 8.80 -14.98 2.52
C ARG A 79 8.72 -13.75 3.43
N VAL A 80 8.13 -12.68 2.93
CA VAL A 80 7.87 -11.45 3.70
C VAL A 80 6.43 -11.01 3.50
N LEU A 81 5.72 -10.86 4.61
CA LEU A 81 4.43 -10.22 4.67
C LEU A 81 4.62 -8.72 4.92
N VAL A 82 4.07 -7.88 4.05
CA VAL A 82 4.18 -6.42 4.14
C VAL A 82 2.79 -5.84 4.41
N LEU A 83 2.63 -5.12 5.52
CA LEU A 83 1.39 -4.43 5.83
C LEU A 83 1.46 -2.97 5.41
N THR A 84 0.46 -2.53 4.64
CA THR A 84 0.25 -1.10 4.38
C THR A 84 -1.20 -0.72 4.70
N HIS A 85 -1.45 0.55 5.01
CA HIS A 85 -2.82 1.04 5.04
C HIS A 85 -3.28 1.38 3.62
N VAL A 86 -2.55 2.28 2.97
CA VAL A 86 -2.81 2.73 1.59
C VAL A 86 -2.25 1.69 0.60
N PRO A 87 -2.99 1.33 -0.47
CA PRO A 87 -2.48 0.49 -1.55
C PRO A 87 -1.19 1.07 -2.16
N PRO A 88 -0.11 0.28 -2.29
CA PRO A 88 1.13 0.77 -2.90
C PRO A 88 1.11 0.73 -4.44
N PHE A 89 0.12 0.07 -5.05
CA PHE A 89 -0.03 -0.08 -6.50
C PHE A 89 -1.43 0.31 -6.92
N ARG A 90 -1.57 0.89 -8.12
CA ARG A 90 -2.89 1.18 -8.72
C ARG A 90 -3.69 -0.10 -8.93
N GLU A 91 -3.02 -1.16 -9.36
CA GLU A 91 -3.57 -2.49 -9.62
C GLU A 91 -4.12 -3.14 -8.34
N ALA A 92 -3.66 -2.69 -7.17
CA ALA A 92 -4.16 -3.08 -5.86
C ALA A 92 -5.06 -2.00 -5.22
N CYS A 93 -5.41 -0.94 -5.93
CA CYS A 93 -6.25 0.14 -5.40
C CYS A 93 -7.70 -0.10 -5.84
N TRP A 94 -8.36 -1.07 -5.22
CA TRP A 94 -9.68 -1.57 -5.65
C TRP A 94 -10.84 -0.78 -5.03
N HIS A 95 -11.81 -0.37 -5.83
CA HIS A 95 -13.08 0.22 -5.41
C HIS A 95 -14.22 -0.27 -6.33
N GLU A 96 -15.27 -0.85 -5.75
CA GLU A 96 -16.47 -1.32 -6.47
C GLU A 96 -16.17 -2.22 -7.69
N GLY A 97 -15.18 -3.11 -7.56
CA GLY A 97 -14.80 -4.07 -8.61
C GLY A 97 -13.92 -3.48 -9.72
N GLN A 98 -13.48 -2.23 -9.59
CA GLN A 98 -12.53 -1.57 -10.48
C GLN A 98 -11.30 -1.09 -9.72
N THR A 99 -10.21 -0.85 -10.44
CA THR A 99 -9.02 -0.19 -9.87
C THR A 99 -9.10 1.32 -10.08
N SER A 100 -8.55 2.10 -9.15
CA SER A 100 -8.50 3.56 -9.25
C SER A 100 -7.93 4.06 -10.59
N ASN A 101 -8.62 5.02 -11.21
CA ASN A 101 -8.19 5.67 -12.44
C ASN A 101 -7.16 6.80 -12.15
N ASP A 102 -6.79 7.57 -13.17
CA ASP A 102 -5.84 8.69 -13.03
C ASP A 102 -6.35 9.83 -12.13
N GLU A 103 -7.66 10.01 -11.99
CA GLU A 103 -8.24 11.05 -11.13
C GLU A 103 -8.16 10.66 -9.65
N TRP A 104 -8.37 9.38 -9.34
CA TRP A 104 -8.44 8.89 -7.96
C TRP A 104 -7.08 8.40 -7.43
N ALA A 105 -6.26 7.77 -8.26
CA ALA A 105 -4.98 7.22 -7.83
C ALA A 105 -4.06 8.19 -7.05
N PRO A 106 -4.00 9.51 -7.36
CA PRO A 106 -3.10 10.42 -6.66
C PRO A 106 -3.34 10.49 -5.15
N GLY A 107 -4.59 10.35 -4.72
CA GLY A 107 -4.98 10.40 -3.31
C GLY A 107 -5.13 9.04 -2.63
N PHE A 108 -5.11 7.94 -3.40
CA PHE A 108 -5.42 6.59 -2.89
C PHE A 108 -4.32 5.56 -3.12
N VAL A 109 -3.21 5.93 -3.76
CA VAL A 109 -2.06 5.07 -4.01
C VAL A 109 -0.80 5.69 -3.42
N CYS A 110 -0.02 4.87 -2.71
CA CYS A 110 1.31 5.24 -2.22
C CYS A 110 2.38 4.75 -3.21
N GLY A 111 2.62 5.54 -4.25
CA GLY A 111 3.55 5.18 -5.32
C GLY A 111 4.97 4.93 -4.84
N ALA A 112 5.43 5.70 -3.85
CA ALA A 112 6.77 5.54 -3.27
C ALA A 112 6.97 4.17 -2.61
N LEU A 113 5.95 3.65 -1.91
CA LEU A 113 6.00 2.29 -1.37
C LEU A 113 5.94 1.25 -2.50
N GLY A 114 5.16 1.50 -3.56
CA GLY A 114 5.12 0.65 -4.75
C GLY A 114 6.48 0.51 -5.43
N GLU A 115 7.17 1.64 -5.63
CA GLU A 115 8.53 1.70 -6.19
C GLU A 115 9.50 0.88 -5.33
N LEU A 116 9.54 1.12 -4.02
CA LEU A 116 10.39 0.38 -3.08
C LEU A 116 10.11 -1.13 -3.13
N LEU A 117 8.83 -1.54 -3.11
CA LEU A 117 8.45 -2.95 -3.15
C LEU A 117 8.90 -3.62 -4.44
N HIS A 118 8.80 -2.92 -5.58
CA HIS A 118 9.25 -3.42 -6.86
C HIS A 118 10.79 -3.57 -6.90
N GLU A 119 11.53 -2.58 -6.38
CA GLU A 119 12.98 -2.65 -6.24
C GLU A 119 13.43 -3.85 -5.40
N VAL A 120 12.83 -4.02 -4.22
CA VAL A 120 13.16 -5.15 -3.33
C VAL A 120 12.82 -6.49 -3.98
N ALA A 121 11.68 -6.58 -4.66
CA ALA A 121 11.31 -7.81 -5.39
C ALA A 121 12.35 -8.17 -6.46
N LEU A 122 12.89 -7.17 -7.16
CA LEU A 122 13.94 -7.35 -8.17
C LEU A 122 15.30 -7.71 -7.56
N GLU A 123 15.67 -7.09 -6.44
CA GLU A 123 16.92 -7.38 -5.72
C GLU A 123 16.93 -8.77 -5.08
N HIS A 124 15.75 -9.26 -4.69
CA HIS A 124 15.58 -10.52 -3.95
C HIS A 124 14.59 -11.47 -4.67
N PRO A 125 14.91 -11.96 -5.88
CA PRO A 125 13.99 -12.77 -6.68
C PRO A 125 13.61 -14.13 -6.04
N GLY A 126 14.40 -14.58 -5.05
CA GLY A 126 14.11 -15.79 -4.26
C GLY A 126 13.26 -15.55 -3.01
N CYS A 127 12.87 -14.30 -2.72
CA CYS A 127 12.00 -13.94 -1.60
C CYS A 127 10.61 -13.59 -2.13
N GLU A 128 9.57 -14.23 -1.60
CA GLU A 128 8.18 -13.91 -1.93
C GLU A 128 7.65 -12.78 -1.05
N LEU A 129 7.23 -11.68 -1.69
CA LEU A 129 6.61 -10.53 -1.05
C LEU A 129 5.10 -10.61 -1.20
N THR A 130 4.39 -10.68 -0.08
CA THR A 130 2.93 -10.59 -0.02
C THR A 130 2.55 -9.29 0.68
N VAL A 131 1.89 -8.38 -0.03
CA VAL A 131 1.41 -7.12 0.54
C VAL A 131 -0.05 -7.28 0.95
N LEU A 132 -0.40 -6.86 2.16
CA LEU A 132 -1.78 -6.73 2.62
C LEU A 132 -2.07 -5.25 2.85
N CYS A 133 -3.06 -4.73 2.14
CA CYS A 133 -3.46 -3.33 2.21
C CYS A 133 -4.98 -3.15 2.37
N GLY A 134 -5.42 -1.91 2.56
CA GLY A 134 -6.83 -1.56 2.74
C GLY A 134 -7.17 -0.20 2.13
N HIS A 135 -7.73 0.69 2.95
CA HIS A 135 -8.09 2.09 2.63
C HIS A 135 -9.28 2.27 1.68
N THR A 136 -9.37 1.51 0.58
CA THR A 136 -10.40 1.71 -0.47
C THR A 136 -11.69 0.91 -0.26
N HIS A 137 -11.73 0.10 0.80
CA HIS A 137 -12.91 -0.64 1.28
C HIS A 137 -13.49 -1.69 0.32
N SER A 138 -12.83 -1.98 -0.80
CA SER A 138 -13.22 -3.06 -1.72
C SER A 138 -12.10 -4.08 -1.88
N PRO A 139 -12.44 -5.38 -1.85
CA PRO A 139 -11.43 -6.42 -1.92
C PRO A 139 -10.90 -6.59 -3.35
N GLY A 140 -9.65 -7.00 -3.47
CA GLY A 140 -9.05 -7.33 -4.77
C GLY A 140 -7.61 -7.79 -4.65
N SER A 141 -7.03 -8.25 -5.75
CA SER A 141 -5.65 -8.74 -5.76
C SER A 141 -4.96 -8.42 -7.07
N ALA A 142 -3.67 -8.13 -6.99
CA ALA A 142 -2.81 -7.92 -8.13
C ALA A 142 -1.50 -8.68 -7.95
N ARG A 143 -1.01 -9.27 -9.03
CA ARG A 143 0.35 -9.80 -9.13
C ARG A 143 1.19 -8.82 -9.92
N LEU A 144 2.22 -8.25 -9.28
CA LEU A 144 3.03 -7.15 -9.82
C LEU A 144 4.36 -7.65 -10.39
N ALA A 145 4.86 -8.77 -9.85
CA ALA A 145 6.03 -9.50 -10.33
C ALA A 145 5.89 -11.00 -9.96
N PRO A 146 6.76 -11.89 -10.47
CA PRO A 146 6.71 -13.31 -10.12
C PRO A 146 6.69 -13.59 -8.62
N ASN A 147 7.43 -12.79 -7.83
CA ASN A 147 7.58 -12.88 -6.38
C ASN A 147 6.93 -11.71 -5.62
N LEU A 148 6.00 -10.96 -6.23
CA LEU A 148 5.31 -9.84 -5.57
C LEU A 148 3.81 -9.85 -5.88
N VAL A 149 3.01 -10.02 -4.84
CA VAL A 149 1.55 -9.97 -4.89
C VAL A 149 1.03 -8.96 -3.85
N ALA A 150 -0.06 -8.27 -4.18
CA ALA A 150 -0.75 -7.37 -3.26
C ALA A 150 -2.23 -7.73 -3.17
N HIS A 151 -2.74 -7.76 -1.94
CA HIS A 151 -4.13 -8.04 -1.61
C HIS A 151 -4.74 -6.86 -0.85
N THR A 152 -5.86 -6.38 -1.35
CA THR A 152 -6.65 -5.31 -0.73
C THR A 152 -7.82 -5.94 -0.03
N LEU A 153 -8.00 -5.64 1.25
CA LEU A 153 -9.15 -6.13 2.02
C LEU A 153 -10.32 -5.14 1.94
N GLY A 154 -11.52 -5.70 1.86
CA GLY A 154 -12.77 -4.93 1.91
C GLY A 154 -13.12 -4.46 3.32
N ALA A 155 -13.94 -3.42 3.42
CA ALA A 155 -14.49 -2.95 4.69
C ALA A 155 -15.86 -2.31 4.48
N ASP A 156 -16.73 -2.41 5.49
CA ASP A 156 -18.03 -1.74 5.53
C ASP A 156 -18.03 -0.62 6.57
N TYR A 157 -18.58 0.53 6.18
CA TYR A 157 -18.76 1.63 7.12
C TYR A 157 -19.57 1.19 8.34
N ALA A 158 -19.07 1.52 9.52
CA ALA A 158 -19.67 1.18 10.82
C ALA A 158 -19.83 -0.32 11.10
N ARG A 159 -19.20 -1.21 10.31
CA ARG A 159 -19.21 -2.66 10.52
C ARG A 159 -17.77 -3.18 10.59
N PRO A 160 -17.14 -3.16 11.78
CA PRO A 160 -15.79 -3.68 11.93
C PRO A 160 -15.78 -5.18 11.60
N ASP A 161 -14.74 -5.61 10.91
CA ASP A 161 -14.53 -6.99 10.49
C ASP A 161 -13.03 -7.33 10.51
N PHE A 162 -12.70 -8.61 10.37
CA PHE A 162 -11.32 -9.08 10.34
C PHE A 162 -11.14 -10.27 9.40
N ALA A 163 -9.92 -10.46 8.90
CA ALA A 163 -9.51 -11.66 8.21
C ALA A 163 -8.45 -12.39 9.03
N VAL A 164 -8.44 -13.72 8.95
CA VAL A 164 -7.40 -14.57 9.53
C VAL A 164 -6.58 -15.15 8.39
N ILE A 165 -5.26 -15.14 8.56
CA ILE A 165 -4.31 -15.68 7.60
C ILE A 165 -3.58 -16.82 8.26
N ASP A 166 -3.61 -17.97 7.60
CA ASP A 166 -2.76 -19.10 7.94
C ASP A 166 -1.40 -18.92 7.26
N THR A 167 -0.34 -18.86 8.05
CA THR A 167 1.04 -18.65 7.57
C THR A 167 1.54 -19.81 6.71
N ASP A 168 0.97 -21.01 6.87
CA ASP A 168 1.32 -22.19 6.07
C ASP A 168 0.60 -22.18 4.71
N ALA A 169 -0.53 -21.46 4.59
CA ALA A 169 -1.32 -21.34 3.37
C ALA A 169 -1.28 -19.93 2.75
N LEU A 170 -0.27 -19.10 3.09
CA LEU A 170 -0.20 -17.70 2.65
C LEU A 170 -0.27 -17.53 1.12
N ALA A 171 0.34 -18.45 0.36
CA ALA A 171 0.35 -18.41 -1.10
C ALA A 171 -1.05 -18.63 -1.74
N GLU A 172 -1.98 -19.19 -0.98
CA GLU A 172 -3.37 -19.45 -1.39
C GLU A 172 -4.32 -18.35 -0.91
N PHE A 173 -3.82 -17.37 -0.14
CA PHE A 173 -4.64 -16.31 0.40
C PHE A 173 -5.27 -15.47 -0.72
N ALA A 174 -6.59 -15.29 -0.60
CA ALA A 174 -7.34 -14.33 -1.38
C ALA A 174 -8.21 -13.51 -0.42
N PRO A 175 -8.34 -12.19 -0.64
CA PRO A 175 -9.19 -11.38 0.20
C PRO A 175 -10.64 -11.87 0.11
N PRO A 176 -11.34 -12.03 1.25
CA PRO A 176 -12.72 -12.47 1.24
C PRO A 176 -13.59 -11.46 0.50
N PRO A 177 -14.69 -11.91 -0.14
CA PRO A 177 -15.66 -11.00 -0.72
C PRO A 177 -16.26 -10.13 0.38
N LYS A 178 -16.65 -8.92 0.01
CA LYS A 178 -17.39 -8.03 0.89
C LYS A 178 -18.75 -8.69 1.23
N PRO A 179 -19.16 -8.73 2.52
CA PRO A 179 -20.42 -9.35 2.94
C PRO A 179 -21.67 -8.67 2.39
#